data_AF-A0A1E7F7A3-F1
#
_entry.id   AF-A0A1E7F7A3-F1
#
_cell.length_a   1.000
_cell.length_b   1.000
_cell.length_c   1.000
_cell.angle_alpha   90.00
_cell.angle_beta   90.00
_cell.angle_gamma   90.00
#
_symmetry.space_group_name_H-M   'P 1'
#
loop_
_entity.id
_entity.type
_entity.pdbx_description
1 polymer ?
#
loop_
_entity_poly.entity_id
_entity_poly.type
_entity_poly.pdbx_seq_one_letter_code
_entity_poly.pdbx_strand_id
1 'polypeptide(L)'
;MNTQSTRKRLLEDKKFIDGCRLILSPADDNVLTETETTTDTKKKLSACDRDANDLRSQLEPISTPQLRKRLHRTFGISFDDSDENAYDRELIMQKLLICYENKEDTSLRSIRYERGVSIDPKLLSDLLTEMERIPWPRTTRERPKILAEGYVILQRPPSSSLPSKENIKMTTKANNKAKNEAKKLQRFNGIWTKAIEAIESIDKSFAKQFTALAVTKNFQGSAHIDTLNIAPFYGISLGNFTGGKLCVECSPTLVAEIDTKGKLAKVDGRFVHWVSDHEGTRYSLIYYVTSGEVIPQTTAIFKPPSVVDSDEKNQDKVEEEKGKRTFPVGTSTSLCAM
;
A
#
# COMPACT_ATOMS: atom_id res chain seq x y z
N MET A 1 -25.59 -48.37 -39.59
CA MET A 1 -25.12 -46.98 -39.77
C MET A 1 -23.62 -46.99 -39.66
N ASN A 2 -22.96 -47.03 -40.82
CA ASN A 2 -21.51 -47.08 -40.95
C ASN A 2 -21.22 -46.41 -42.30
N THR A 3 -20.33 -45.43 -42.35
CA THR A 3 -19.14 -45.39 -43.21
C THR A 3 -18.50 -44.01 -43.23
N GLN A 4 -17.17 -44.06 -43.27
CA GLN A 4 -16.20 -42.99 -43.46
C GLN A 4 -16.37 -42.26 -44.80
N SER A 5 -15.86 -41.02 -44.91
CA SER A 5 -15.37 -40.50 -46.19
C SER A 5 -14.28 -39.44 -46.04
N THR A 6 -13.28 -39.56 -46.89
CA THR A 6 -11.97 -38.92 -46.93
C THR A 6 -11.91 -37.94 -48.11
N ARG A 7 -11.30 -36.75 -47.95
CA ARG A 7 -10.63 -35.93 -49.02
C ARG A 7 -10.09 -34.65 -48.37
N LYS A 8 -8.78 -34.38 -48.24
CA LYS A 8 -7.66 -34.22 -49.18
C LYS A 8 -7.73 -32.96 -50.08
N ARG A 9 -6.87 -31.99 -49.73
CA ARG A 9 -6.00 -31.10 -50.55
C ARG A 9 -6.49 -29.71 -51.01
N LEU A 10 -5.71 -28.69 -50.60
CA LEU A 10 -5.19 -27.47 -51.30
C LEU A 10 -4.60 -26.59 -50.16
N LEU A 11 -3.30 -26.45 -49.87
CA LEU A 11 -2.11 -25.96 -50.60
C LEU A 11 -2.25 -24.54 -51.18
N GLU A 12 -1.28 -23.70 -50.79
CA GLU A 12 -0.95 -22.31 -51.21
C GLU A 12 -1.82 -21.24 -50.52
N ASP A 13 -1.31 -20.39 -49.62
CA ASP A 13 -0.29 -19.36 -49.86
C ASP A 13 0.70 -19.16 -48.69
N LYS A 14 2.00 -19.11 -49.03
CA LYS A 14 3.08 -18.57 -48.19
C LYS A 14 3.62 -17.30 -48.85
N LYS A 15 3.43 -16.14 -48.20
CA LYS A 15 4.28 -14.94 -48.34
C LYS A 15 4.41 -14.32 -46.92
N PHE A 16 5.58 -14.46 -46.31
CA PHE A 16 6.66 -13.46 -46.27
C PHE A 16 6.35 -12.30 -45.30
N ILE A 17 6.82 -12.40 -44.04
CA ILE A 17 7.68 -11.42 -43.34
C ILE A 17 8.42 -12.20 -42.23
N ASP A 18 9.69 -12.50 -42.47
CA ASP A 18 10.66 -12.90 -41.44
C ASP A 18 11.71 -11.80 -41.37
N GLY A 19 12.09 -11.40 -40.15
CA GLY A 19 12.90 -10.22 -39.90
C GLY A 19 13.21 -10.02 -38.42
N CYS A 20 13.80 -11.04 -37.78
CA CYS A 20 14.80 -10.89 -36.71
C CYS A 20 15.25 -12.27 -36.23
N ARG A 21 16.17 -12.89 -36.97
CA ARG A 21 16.84 -14.14 -36.59
C ARG A 21 18.21 -13.81 -35.99
N LEU A 22 18.31 -13.86 -34.67
CA LEU A 22 19.60 -13.93 -33.98
C LEU A 22 20.23 -15.29 -34.30
N ILE A 23 21.40 -15.24 -34.91
CA ILE A 23 22.25 -16.39 -35.25
C ILE A 23 22.98 -16.78 -33.96
N LEU A 24 22.70 -17.98 -33.43
CA LEU A 24 23.61 -18.68 -32.53
C LEU A 24 24.24 -19.83 -33.31
N SER A 25 25.56 -19.84 -33.35
CA SER A 25 26.41 -20.84 -33.99
C SER A 25 26.39 -22.18 -33.24
N PRO A 26 26.52 -23.33 -33.92
CA PRO A 26 26.52 -24.65 -33.31
C PRO A 26 27.95 -25.17 -33.11
N ALA A 27 28.26 -25.70 -31.93
CA ALA A 27 29.19 -26.80 -31.69
C ALA A 27 29.28 -27.05 -30.17
N ASP A 28 28.74 -28.19 -29.70
CA ASP A 28 29.53 -29.26 -29.07
C ASP A 28 28.58 -30.27 -28.43
N ASP A 29 28.41 -31.38 -29.15
CA ASP A 29 27.83 -32.63 -28.66
C ASP A 29 28.84 -33.31 -27.73
N ASN A 30 28.56 -33.43 -26.42
CA ASN A 30 28.83 -34.68 -25.69
C ASN A 30 28.32 -34.71 -24.24
N VAL A 31 27.93 -35.92 -23.83
CA VAL A 31 27.66 -36.44 -22.47
C VAL A 31 26.30 -36.08 -21.83
N LEU A 32 25.29 -36.87 -22.20
CA LEU A 32 24.12 -37.15 -21.36
C LEU A 32 24.52 -38.16 -20.27
N THR A 33 24.71 -37.68 -19.04
CA THR A 33 24.58 -38.49 -17.83
C THR A 33 23.16 -38.33 -17.29
N GLU A 34 22.42 -39.42 -17.26
CA GLU A 34 21.11 -39.53 -16.60
C GLU A 34 21.28 -39.27 -15.10
N THR A 35 21.04 -38.03 -14.66
CA THR A 35 20.81 -37.73 -13.25
C THR A 35 19.32 -37.84 -12.97
N GLU A 36 18.98 -38.81 -12.13
CA GLU A 36 17.66 -39.03 -11.55
C GLU A 36 16.99 -37.71 -11.15
N THR A 37 15.93 -37.36 -11.88
CA THR A 37 15.04 -36.26 -11.55
C THR A 37 14.20 -36.65 -10.34
N THR A 38 14.78 -36.50 -9.15
CA THR A 38 13.98 -36.31 -7.95
C THR A 38 13.24 -34.99 -8.14
N THR A 39 11.93 -35.07 -8.34
CA THR A 39 11.03 -33.91 -8.37
C THR A 39 10.98 -33.31 -6.97
N ASP A 40 12.03 -32.58 -6.62
CA ASP A 40 12.10 -31.78 -5.41
C ASP A 40 11.15 -30.60 -5.64
N THR A 41 9.90 -30.80 -5.21
CA THR A 41 8.86 -29.78 -5.27
C THR A 41 9.29 -28.62 -4.39
N LYS A 42 10.03 -27.65 -4.97
CA LYS A 42 10.51 -26.45 -4.30
C LYS A 42 9.38 -25.85 -3.48
N LYS A 43 9.46 -26.06 -2.17
CA LYS A 43 8.43 -25.60 -1.22
C LYS A 43 8.35 -24.09 -1.34
N LYS A 44 7.19 -23.57 -1.76
CA LYS A 44 6.97 -22.12 -1.85
C LYS A 44 7.29 -21.48 -0.49
N LEU A 45 8.29 -20.61 -0.47
CA LEU A 45 8.65 -19.86 0.74
C LEU A 45 7.42 -19.09 1.25
N SER A 46 7.21 -19.14 2.56
CA SER A 46 6.19 -18.31 3.20
C SER A 46 6.52 -16.84 2.97
N ALA A 47 5.52 -15.97 3.04
CA ALA A 47 5.73 -14.52 2.94
C ALA A 47 6.83 -14.06 3.91
N CYS A 48 6.78 -14.51 5.16
CA CYS A 48 7.77 -14.19 6.19
C CYS A 48 9.22 -14.65 5.93
N ASP A 49 9.45 -15.54 4.97
CA ASP A 49 10.78 -16.10 4.69
C ASP A 49 11.42 -15.48 3.44
N ARG A 50 10.75 -14.51 2.82
CA ARG A 50 11.20 -13.85 1.59
C ARG A 50 11.96 -12.58 1.92
N ASP A 51 13.06 -12.35 1.20
CA ASP A 51 13.78 -11.08 1.24
C ASP A 51 12.92 -9.99 0.61
N ALA A 52 12.63 -8.92 1.35
CA ALA A 52 11.79 -7.83 0.87
C ALA A 52 12.49 -6.97 -0.20
N ASN A 53 13.82 -7.04 -0.31
CA ASN A 53 14.61 -6.30 -1.29
C ASN A 53 14.76 -7.07 -2.62
N ASP A 54 14.56 -8.38 -2.61
CA ASP A 54 14.60 -9.22 -3.80
C ASP A 54 13.41 -8.94 -4.75
N LEU A 55 13.72 -8.69 -6.02
CA LEU A 55 12.71 -8.36 -7.04
C LEU A 55 11.71 -9.50 -7.23
N ARG A 56 12.18 -10.74 -7.20
CA ARG A 56 11.27 -11.89 -7.34
C ARG A 56 10.26 -11.91 -6.19
N SER A 57 10.75 -11.74 -4.96
CA SER A 57 9.91 -11.65 -3.77
C SER A 57 8.90 -10.50 -3.85
N GLN A 58 9.29 -9.37 -4.42
CA GLN A 58 8.40 -8.22 -4.68
C GLN A 58 7.32 -8.51 -5.73
N LEU A 59 7.60 -9.35 -6.73
CA LEU A 59 6.63 -9.72 -7.77
C LEU A 59 5.69 -10.87 -7.34
N GLU A 60 6.05 -11.66 -6.34
CA GLU A 60 5.27 -12.83 -5.94
C GLU A 60 3.81 -12.57 -5.54
N PRO A 61 3.43 -11.43 -4.94
CA PRO A 61 2.03 -11.14 -4.64
C PRO A 61 1.14 -11.00 -5.89
N ILE A 62 1.74 -10.78 -7.06
CA ILE A 62 1.02 -10.53 -8.31
C ILE A 62 0.57 -11.86 -8.91
N SER A 63 -0.71 -11.94 -9.31
CA SER A 63 -1.28 -13.14 -9.93
C SER A 63 -0.65 -13.41 -11.30
N THR A 64 -0.66 -14.67 -11.75
CA THR A 64 -0.09 -15.06 -13.05
C THR A 64 -0.68 -14.25 -14.23
N PRO A 65 -2.01 -14.03 -14.34
CA PRO A 65 -2.56 -13.17 -15.39
C PRO A 65 -2.04 -11.73 -15.35
N GLN A 66 -1.85 -11.16 -14.15
CA GLN A 66 -1.29 -9.81 -14.00
C GLN A 66 0.20 -9.76 -14.37
N LEU A 67 0.98 -10.80 -14.06
CA LEU A 67 2.38 -10.92 -14.49
C LEU A 67 2.49 -10.98 -16.03
N ARG A 68 1.67 -11.80 -16.71
CA ARG A 68 1.61 -11.84 -18.18
C ARG A 68 1.26 -10.47 -18.77
N LYS A 69 0.23 -9.82 -18.23
CA LYS A 69 -0.19 -8.49 -18.64
C LYS A 69 0.92 -7.45 -18.45
N ARG A 70 1.72 -7.58 -17.39
CA ARG A 70 2.89 -6.73 -17.13
C ARG A 70 4.00 -6.96 -18.15
N LEU A 71 4.32 -8.22 -18.50
CA LEU A 71 5.26 -8.56 -19.57
C LEU A 71 4.87 -7.88 -20.88
N HIS A 72 3.62 -8.06 -21.29
CA HIS A 72 3.13 -7.51 -22.54
C HIS A 72 3.14 -5.99 -22.55
N ARG A 73 2.56 -5.34 -21.52
CA ARG A 73 2.42 -3.87 -21.50
C ARG A 73 3.71 -3.11 -21.23
N THR A 74 4.62 -3.69 -20.44
CA THR A 74 5.84 -2.99 -19.99
C THR A 74 7.02 -3.31 -20.89
N PHE A 75 7.08 -4.54 -21.42
CA PHE A 75 8.24 -5.07 -22.14
C PHE A 75 7.90 -5.56 -23.55
N GLY A 76 6.65 -5.47 -23.99
CA GLY A 76 6.23 -5.90 -25.33
C GLY A 76 6.20 -7.42 -25.53
N ILE A 77 6.37 -8.22 -24.47
CA ILE A 77 6.43 -9.68 -24.57
C ILE A 77 5.04 -10.29 -24.38
N SER A 78 4.50 -10.87 -25.44
CA SER A 78 3.27 -11.67 -25.42
C SER A 78 3.58 -13.17 -25.37
N PHE A 79 2.64 -13.95 -24.81
CA PHE A 79 2.63 -15.40 -24.93
C PHE A 79 1.49 -15.78 -25.87
N ASP A 80 1.70 -16.80 -26.69
CA ASP A 80 0.64 -17.41 -27.48
C ASP A 80 -0.31 -18.16 -26.55
N ASP A 81 -1.61 -17.86 -26.59
CA ASP A 81 -2.60 -18.55 -25.74
C ASP A 81 -2.81 -20.03 -26.14
N SER A 82 -2.28 -20.47 -27.29
CA SER A 82 -2.25 -21.88 -27.70
C SER A 82 -1.07 -22.67 -27.12
N ASP A 83 -0.06 -22.00 -26.55
CA ASP A 83 1.07 -22.66 -25.88
C ASP A 83 0.67 -23.09 -24.46
N GLU A 84 0.85 -24.37 -24.14
CA GLU A 84 0.58 -24.93 -22.80
C GLU A 84 1.40 -24.22 -21.70
N ASN A 85 2.57 -23.69 -22.04
CA ASN A 85 3.45 -22.97 -21.12
C ASN A 85 3.06 -21.49 -20.94
N ALA A 86 2.07 -21.00 -21.69
CA ALA A 86 1.65 -19.60 -21.63
C ALA A 86 1.12 -19.18 -20.25
N TYR A 87 0.77 -20.15 -19.40
CA TYR A 87 0.29 -19.93 -18.04
C TYR A 87 1.23 -20.50 -16.96
N ASP A 88 2.42 -20.99 -17.33
CA ASP A 88 3.42 -21.41 -16.37
C ASP A 88 3.97 -20.18 -15.61
N ARG A 89 3.62 -20.10 -14.33
CA ARG A 89 4.03 -18.99 -13.45
C ARG A 89 5.54 -18.85 -13.36
N GLU A 90 6.28 -19.96 -13.29
CA GLU A 90 7.73 -19.91 -13.10
C GLU A 90 8.41 -19.36 -14.35
N LEU A 91 8.01 -19.85 -15.52
CA LEU A 91 8.49 -19.34 -16.81
C LEU A 91 8.17 -17.85 -16.98
N ILE A 92 6.94 -17.43 -16.64
CA ILE A 92 6.52 -16.02 -16.69
C ILE A 92 7.35 -15.16 -15.73
N MET A 93 7.57 -15.63 -14.49
CA MET A 93 8.37 -14.91 -13.49
C MET A 93 9.83 -14.79 -13.95
N GLN A 94 10.43 -15.87 -14.44
CA GLN A 94 11.79 -15.87 -14.95
C GLN A 94 11.96 -14.90 -16.13
N LYS A 95 11.03 -14.91 -17.10
CA LYS A 95 11.03 -13.94 -18.21
C LYS A 95 10.91 -12.49 -17.71
N LEU A 96 10.08 -12.22 -16.69
CA LEU A 96 10.00 -10.88 -16.09
C LEU A 96 11.32 -10.44 -15.50
N LEU A 97 11.96 -11.29 -14.68
CA LEU A 97 13.23 -10.97 -14.03
C LEU A 97 14.31 -10.65 -15.08
N ILE A 98 14.43 -11.47 -16.12
CA ILE A 98 15.34 -11.22 -17.25
C ILE A 98 15.04 -9.86 -17.92
N CYS A 99 13.77 -9.49 -18.07
CA CYS A 99 13.41 -8.19 -18.65
C CYS A 99 13.79 -6.99 -17.78
N TYR A 100 13.76 -7.15 -16.46
CA TYR A 100 14.25 -6.12 -15.54
C TYR A 100 15.78 -6.02 -15.57
N GLU A 101 16.48 -7.15 -15.66
CA GLU A 101 17.95 -7.20 -15.71
C GLU A 101 18.52 -6.62 -17.01
N ASN A 102 17.97 -6.97 -18.17
CA ASN A 102 18.53 -6.66 -19.49
C ASN A 102 18.35 -5.20 -19.96
N LYS A 103 17.67 -4.35 -19.20
CA LYS A 103 17.33 -3.01 -19.66
C LYS A 103 18.51 -2.07 -19.39
N GLU A 104 19.51 -2.07 -20.29
CA GLU A 104 20.81 -1.35 -20.18
C GLU A 104 20.73 0.14 -19.82
N ASP A 105 19.54 0.78 -19.90
CA ASP A 105 19.33 2.21 -19.58
C ASP A 105 18.24 2.46 -18.50
N THR A 106 17.56 1.41 -18.00
CA THR A 106 16.47 1.51 -16.98
C THR A 106 16.38 0.28 -16.06
N SER A 107 17.49 -0.41 -15.82
CA SER A 107 17.58 -1.75 -15.20
C SER A 107 17.16 -1.86 -13.73
N LEU A 108 16.70 -0.78 -13.11
CA LEU A 108 16.14 -0.81 -11.76
C LEU A 108 14.83 -0.05 -11.76
N ARG A 109 13.84 -0.57 -11.01
CA ARG A 109 12.65 0.22 -10.70
C ARG A 109 13.13 1.52 -10.08
N SER A 110 12.79 2.64 -10.69
CA SER A 110 13.11 3.96 -10.17
C SER A 110 12.51 4.10 -8.76
N ILE A 111 13.26 4.75 -7.87
CA ILE A 111 12.83 4.99 -6.49
C ILE A 111 12.44 6.46 -6.36
N ARG A 112 11.20 6.69 -5.94
CA ARG A 112 10.71 8.01 -5.53
C ARG A 112 10.66 8.08 -4.01
N TYR A 113 11.41 9.00 -3.43
CA TYR A 113 11.41 9.21 -1.99
C TYR A 113 10.26 10.12 -1.58
N GLU A 114 9.47 9.66 -0.61
CA GLU A 114 8.30 10.37 -0.08
C GLU A 114 8.39 10.45 1.45
N ARG A 115 7.61 11.35 2.05
CA ARG A 115 7.54 11.51 3.51
C ARG A 115 6.09 11.68 3.92
N GLY A 116 5.73 11.08 5.06
CA GLY A 116 4.42 11.33 5.68
C GLY A 116 4.32 12.74 6.30
N VAL A 117 3.18 13.01 6.94
CA VAL A 117 2.98 14.22 7.76
C VAL A 117 3.50 14.00 9.16
N SER A 118 4.32 14.91 9.65
CA SER A 118 4.78 14.92 11.03
C SER A 118 3.61 15.06 12.00
N ILE A 119 3.65 14.28 13.08
CA ILE A 119 2.74 14.44 14.22
C ILE A 119 3.42 15.31 15.28
N ASP A 120 2.63 15.98 16.11
CA ASP A 120 3.10 16.63 17.35
C ASP A 120 4.11 15.72 18.11
N PRO A 121 5.33 16.21 18.41
CA PRO A 121 6.35 15.46 19.13
C PRO A 121 5.91 14.91 20.49
N LYS A 122 5.04 15.63 21.22
CA LYS A 122 4.50 15.16 22.50
C LYS A 122 3.61 13.94 22.29
N LEU A 123 2.72 13.99 21.28
CA LEU A 123 1.86 12.86 20.95
C LEU A 123 2.66 11.66 20.44
N LEU A 124 3.75 11.88 19.69
CA LEU A 124 4.69 10.82 19.30
C LEU A 124 5.34 10.15 20.52
N SER A 125 5.75 10.95 21.51
CA SER A 125 6.32 10.44 22.76
C SER A 125 5.29 9.63 23.57
N ASP A 126 4.06 10.12 23.66
CA ASP A 126 2.97 9.43 24.35
C ASP A 126 2.62 8.10 23.66
N LEU A 127 2.54 8.10 22.31
CA LEU A 127 2.35 6.88 21.53
C LEU A 127 3.45 5.85 21.77
N LEU A 128 4.72 6.27 21.70
CA LEU A 128 5.85 5.38 21.92
C LEU A 128 5.82 4.79 23.33
N THR A 129 5.55 5.62 24.34
CA THR A 129 5.42 5.19 25.74
C THR A 129 4.36 4.10 25.89
N GLU A 130 3.20 4.25 25.25
CA GLU A 130 2.13 3.25 25.29
C GLU A 130 2.53 1.96 24.54
N MET A 131 3.24 2.05 23.41
CA MET A 131 3.70 0.88 22.66
C MET A 131 4.78 0.08 23.40
N GLU A 132 5.67 0.75 24.13
CA GLU A 132 6.71 0.11 24.95
C GLU A 132 6.12 -0.64 26.15
N ARG A 133 5.00 -0.15 26.69
CA ARG A 133 4.26 -0.80 27.80
C ARG A 133 3.47 -2.03 27.37
N ILE A 134 3.28 -2.28 26.07
CA ILE A 134 2.47 -3.40 25.59
C ILE A 134 3.08 -4.73 26.05
N PRO A 135 2.33 -5.56 26.80
CA PRO A 135 2.74 -6.92 27.12
C PRO A 135 2.52 -7.84 25.90
N TRP A 136 3.50 -7.88 25.02
CA TRP A 136 3.44 -8.68 23.78
C TRP A 136 3.23 -10.17 24.09
N PRO A 137 2.23 -10.84 23.48
CA PRO A 137 2.01 -12.26 23.67
C PRO A 137 3.22 -13.08 23.17
N ARG A 138 3.80 -13.93 24.02
CA ARG A 138 4.99 -14.74 23.67
C ARG A 138 4.70 -15.88 22.68
N THR A 139 3.46 -16.38 22.64
CA THR A 139 3.15 -17.67 21.99
C THR A 139 2.01 -17.60 20.96
N THR A 140 1.28 -16.49 20.89
CA THR A 140 0.16 -16.31 19.96
C THR A 140 0.43 -15.13 19.05
N ARG A 141 1.27 -15.33 18.04
CA ARG A 141 1.26 -14.44 16.88
C ARG A 141 -0.13 -14.54 16.25
N GLU A 142 -0.90 -13.47 16.29
CA GLU A 142 -2.23 -13.42 15.65
C GLU A 142 -2.14 -13.73 14.14
N ARG A 143 -0.97 -13.51 13.54
CA ARG A 143 -0.63 -13.91 12.18
C ARG A 143 0.69 -14.69 12.16
N PRO A 144 0.67 -16.03 12.19
CA PRO A 144 1.87 -16.86 12.19
C PRO A 144 2.77 -16.69 10.96
N LYS A 145 2.18 -16.26 9.83
CA LYS A 145 2.87 -16.04 8.55
C LYS A 145 3.54 -14.67 8.43
N ILE A 146 3.57 -13.90 9.52
CA ILE A 146 4.18 -12.58 9.59
C ILE A 146 5.40 -12.65 10.50
N LEU A 147 6.51 -12.06 10.04
CA LEU A 147 7.72 -11.91 10.83
C LEU A 147 7.61 -10.66 11.69
N ALA A 148 7.23 -10.82 12.95
CA ALA A 148 7.18 -9.75 13.94
C ALA A 148 7.43 -10.30 15.35
N GLU A 149 8.07 -9.50 16.21
CA GLU A 149 8.16 -9.81 17.65
C GLU A 149 6.81 -9.59 18.35
N GLY A 150 6.07 -8.59 17.90
CA GLY A 150 4.78 -8.22 18.48
C GLY A 150 3.77 -7.89 17.38
N TYR A 151 2.56 -8.43 17.49
CA TYR A 151 1.49 -8.17 16.53
C TYR A 151 0.11 -8.29 17.21
N VAL A 152 -0.64 -7.19 17.22
CA VAL A 152 -1.99 -7.12 17.80
C VAL A 152 -2.89 -6.32 16.85
N ILE A 153 -4.09 -6.83 16.56
CA ILE A 153 -5.13 -6.08 15.85
C ILE A 153 -6.21 -5.60 16.82
N LEU A 154 -6.53 -4.32 16.82
CA LEU A 154 -7.63 -3.73 17.60
C LEU A 154 -8.77 -3.38 16.65
N GLN A 155 -9.94 -3.98 16.86
CA GLN A 155 -11.13 -3.70 16.07
C GLN A 155 -11.85 -2.47 16.62
N ARG A 156 -12.30 -1.58 15.73
CA ARG A 156 -13.15 -0.46 16.12
C ARG A 156 -14.48 -0.99 16.66
N PRO A 157 -14.96 -0.48 17.81
CA PRO A 157 -16.29 -0.81 18.29
C PRO A 157 -17.35 -0.43 17.24
N PRO A 158 -18.40 -1.24 17.05
CA PRO A 158 -19.51 -0.86 16.19
C PRO A 158 -20.14 0.44 16.71
N SER A 159 -20.37 1.40 15.81
CA SER A 159 -20.87 2.75 16.15
C SER A 159 -22.29 2.76 16.77
N SER A 160 -22.95 1.60 16.85
CA SER A 160 -24.33 1.41 17.31
C SER A 160 -24.43 0.38 18.44
N SER A 161 -23.65 0.54 19.51
CA SER A 161 -23.84 -0.23 20.75
C SER A 161 -24.64 0.55 21.80
N LEU A 162 -25.75 1.19 21.40
CA LEU A 162 -26.92 1.21 22.27
C LEU A 162 -27.75 -0.02 21.87
N PRO A 163 -27.92 -1.02 22.76
CA PRO A 163 -28.72 -2.18 22.45
C PRO A 163 -30.19 -1.76 22.33
N SER A 164 -30.69 -1.57 21.11
CA SER A 164 -32.12 -1.66 20.85
C SER A 164 -32.54 -3.10 21.14
N LYS A 165 -33.51 -3.30 22.04
CA LYS A 165 -33.94 -4.59 22.62
C LYS A 165 -34.47 -5.63 21.61
N GLU A 166 -34.42 -5.39 20.30
CA GLU A 166 -35.25 -6.12 19.32
C GLU A 166 -34.55 -7.10 18.38
N ASN A 167 -33.23 -7.33 18.46
CA ASN A 167 -32.57 -8.32 17.59
C ASN A 167 -31.76 -9.37 18.36
N ILE A 168 -32.44 -10.11 19.24
CA ILE A 168 -31.87 -11.26 19.96
C ILE A 168 -32.07 -12.55 19.15
N LYS A 169 -31.35 -12.67 18.04
CA LYS A 169 -30.94 -13.97 17.46
C LYS A 169 -29.50 -13.92 16.94
N MET A 170 -28.61 -13.18 17.60
CA MET A 170 -27.17 -13.39 17.40
C MET A 170 -26.76 -14.70 18.06
N THR A 171 -26.07 -15.56 17.31
CA THR A 171 -25.53 -16.82 17.83
C THR A 171 -24.60 -16.56 19.01
N THR A 172 -24.57 -17.44 20.01
CA THR A 172 -23.71 -17.36 21.20
C THR A 172 -22.22 -17.16 20.85
N LYS A 173 -21.77 -17.68 19.70
CA LYS A 173 -20.41 -17.48 19.18
C LYS A 173 -20.10 -16.02 18.78
N ALA A 174 -21.02 -15.35 18.10
CA ALA A 174 -20.85 -13.94 17.72
C ALA A 174 -20.76 -13.03 18.95
N ASN A 175 -21.58 -13.32 19.96
CA ASN A 175 -21.57 -12.61 21.24
C ASN A 175 -20.23 -12.80 21.99
N ASN A 176 -19.69 -14.02 22.02
CA ASN A 176 -18.40 -14.29 22.67
C ASN A 176 -17.23 -13.61 21.94
N LYS A 177 -17.22 -13.60 20.60
CA LYS A 177 -16.21 -12.87 19.82
C LYS A 177 -16.25 -11.37 20.14
N ALA A 178 -17.43 -10.75 20.10
CA ALA A 178 -17.59 -9.33 20.43
C ALA A 178 -17.12 -9.00 21.85
N LYS A 179 -17.45 -9.85 22.84
CA LYS A 179 -16.96 -9.71 24.22
C LYS A 179 -15.43 -9.80 24.32
N ASN A 180 -14.81 -10.71 23.58
CA ASN A 180 -13.35 -10.86 23.58
C ASN A 180 -12.66 -9.66 22.94
N GLU A 181 -13.17 -9.15 21.81
CA GLU A 181 -12.65 -7.93 21.18
C GLU A 181 -12.82 -6.70 22.08
N ALA A 182 -13.95 -6.56 22.78
CA ALA A 182 -14.15 -5.47 23.72
C ALA A 182 -13.16 -5.52 24.91
N LYS A 183 -12.94 -6.71 25.49
CA LYS A 183 -11.94 -6.91 26.55
C LYS A 183 -10.52 -6.63 26.05
N LYS A 184 -10.21 -7.06 24.83
CA LYS A 184 -8.93 -6.78 24.19
C LYS A 184 -8.72 -5.28 24.00
N LEU A 185 -9.70 -4.58 23.45
CA LEU A 185 -9.65 -3.14 23.28
C LEU A 185 -9.48 -2.42 24.62
N GLN A 186 -10.21 -2.84 25.67
CA GLN A 186 -10.07 -2.27 27.01
C GLN A 186 -8.64 -2.42 27.55
N ARG A 187 -8.00 -3.59 27.33
CA ARG A 187 -6.60 -3.82 27.72
C ARG A 187 -5.63 -2.90 26.97
N PHE A 188 -5.95 -2.53 25.73
CA PHE A 188 -5.13 -1.69 24.86
C PHE A 188 -5.71 -0.27 24.71
N ASN A 189 -6.49 0.21 25.70
CA ASN A 189 -7.20 1.46 25.57
C ASN A 189 -6.25 2.67 25.44
N GLY A 190 -5.12 2.67 26.16
CA GLY A 190 -4.14 3.77 26.09
C GLY A 190 -3.61 3.99 24.67
N ILE A 191 -3.03 2.94 24.06
CA ILE A 191 -2.55 3.01 22.67
C ILE A 191 -3.68 3.30 21.67
N TRP A 192 -4.89 2.75 21.89
CA TRP A 192 -6.04 3.01 21.02
C TRP A 192 -6.45 4.49 21.02
N THR A 193 -6.59 5.09 22.21
CA THR A 193 -6.93 6.51 22.36
C THR A 193 -5.88 7.40 21.70
N LYS A 194 -4.59 7.15 21.96
CA LYS A 194 -3.51 7.93 21.36
C LYS A 194 -3.41 7.76 19.84
N ALA A 195 -3.70 6.56 19.33
CA ALA A 195 -3.75 6.31 17.90
C ALA A 195 -4.91 7.09 17.24
N ILE A 196 -6.08 7.18 17.87
CA ILE A 196 -7.19 8.01 17.39
C ILE A 196 -6.78 9.50 17.37
N GLU A 197 -6.23 10.03 18.47
CA GLU A 197 -5.75 11.42 18.53
C GLU A 197 -4.77 11.72 17.38
N ALA A 198 -3.86 10.78 17.10
CA ALA A 198 -2.86 10.91 16.04
C ALA A 198 -3.49 11.01 14.64
N ILE A 199 -4.39 10.09 14.28
CA ILE A 199 -5.02 10.13 12.96
C ILE A 199 -6.01 11.29 12.83
N GLU A 200 -6.71 11.69 13.90
CA GLU A 200 -7.60 12.85 13.90
C GLU A 200 -6.85 14.17 13.67
N SER A 201 -5.59 14.27 14.11
CA SER A 201 -4.76 15.46 13.86
C SER A 201 -4.45 15.67 12.38
N ILE A 202 -4.51 14.62 11.56
CA ILE A 202 -4.16 14.64 10.13
C ILE A 202 -5.40 14.52 9.22
N ASP A 203 -6.30 13.59 9.52
CA ASP A 203 -7.45 13.26 8.67
C ASP A 203 -8.65 12.86 9.55
N LYS A 204 -9.36 13.88 10.05
CA LYS A 204 -10.57 13.73 10.89
C LYS A 204 -11.65 12.88 10.23
N SER A 205 -11.71 12.85 8.90
CA SER A 205 -12.69 12.05 8.17
C SER A 205 -12.31 10.58 8.23
N PHE A 206 -11.07 10.25 7.88
CA PHE A 206 -10.56 8.88 7.94
C PHE A 206 -10.55 8.31 9.36
N ALA A 207 -10.26 9.14 10.37
CA ALA A 207 -10.31 8.78 11.78
C ALA A 207 -11.68 8.21 12.22
N LYS A 208 -12.76 8.58 11.54
CA LYS A 208 -14.11 8.05 11.79
C LYS A 208 -14.41 6.77 11.00
N GLN A 209 -13.64 6.49 9.95
CA GLN A 209 -13.92 5.44 8.97
C GLN A 209 -13.11 4.15 9.18
N PHE A 210 -11.87 4.25 9.71
CA PHE A 210 -11.03 3.06 9.86
C PHE A 210 -11.72 1.99 10.72
N THR A 211 -11.62 0.74 10.32
CA THR A 211 -12.34 -0.38 10.97
C THR A 211 -11.45 -1.11 11.96
N ALA A 212 -10.13 -1.07 11.77
CA ALA A 212 -9.18 -1.70 12.65
C ALA A 212 -7.81 -1.00 12.64
N LEU A 213 -7.08 -1.22 13.73
CA LEU A 213 -5.72 -0.75 13.96
C LEU A 213 -4.80 -1.95 14.16
N ALA A 214 -3.81 -2.13 13.30
CA ALA A 214 -2.73 -3.08 13.56
C ALA A 214 -1.60 -2.39 14.31
N VAL A 215 -1.17 -3.00 15.41
CA VAL A 215 -0.12 -2.52 16.31
C VAL A 215 1.01 -3.56 16.29
N THR A 216 2.20 -3.17 15.86
CA THR A 216 3.30 -4.12 15.62
C THR A 216 4.62 -3.68 16.24
N LYS A 217 5.46 -4.63 16.62
CA LYS A 217 6.85 -4.45 17.07
C LYS A 217 7.79 -5.31 16.21
N ASN A 218 8.86 -4.70 15.72
CA ASN A 218 9.90 -5.28 14.87
C ASN A 218 9.30 -6.09 13.72
N PHE A 219 8.28 -5.52 13.08
CA PHE A 219 7.64 -6.13 11.93
C PHE A 219 8.56 -6.01 10.71
N GLN A 220 8.90 -7.15 10.13
CA GLN A 220 9.54 -7.30 8.84
C GLN A 220 8.48 -7.81 7.86
N GLY A 221 8.05 -6.93 6.97
CA GLY A 221 6.99 -7.22 6.02
C GLY A 221 7.56 -7.54 4.66
N SER A 222 7.40 -8.77 4.20
CA SER A 222 7.61 -9.12 2.80
C SER A 222 6.58 -8.43 1.91
N ALA A 223 6.87 -8.35 0.61
CA ALA A 223 5.89 -7.86 -0.35
C ALA A 223 4.57 -8.63 -0.30
N HIS A 224 3.46 -7.90 -0.26
CA HIS A 224 2.10 -8.43 -0.27
C HIS A 224 1.10 -7.41 -0.81
N ILE A 225 -0.14 -7.86 -0.97
CA ILE A 225 -1.31 -7.05 -1.33
C ILE A 225 -2.38 -7.30 -0.25
N ASP A 226 -2.94 -6.22 0.31
CA ASP A 226 -4.02 -6.29 1.28
C ASP A 226 -5.36 -6.52 0.58
N THR A 227 -5.67 -7.78 0.28
CA THR A 227 -6.88 -8.15 -0.47
C THR A 227 -8.20 -7.91 0.27
N LEU A 228 -8.15 -7.72 1.59
CA LEU A 228 -9.32 -7.44 2.42
C LEU A 228 -9.57 -5.94 2.63
N ASN A 229 -8.63 -5.08 2.23
CA ASN A 229 -8.83 -3.64 2.35
C ASN A 229 -9.77 -3.16 1.25
N ILE A 230 -10.73 -2.31 1.62
CA ILE A 230 -11.67 -1.68 0.68
C ILE A 230 -11.34 -0.19 0.41
N ALA A 231 -10.31 0.33 1.07
CA ALA A 231 -9.83 1.70 0.96
C ALA A 231 -8.33 1.77 1.29
N PRO A 232 -7.66 2.91 0.98
CA PRO A 232 -6.29 3.17 1.44
C PRO A 232 -6.17 3.12 2.97
N PHE A 233 -4.97 2.83 3.47
CA PHE A 233 -4.64 2.83 4.90
C PHE A 233 -3.73 4.01 5.25
N TYR A 234 -3.66 4.34 6.55
CA TYR A 234 -2.60 5.19 7.09
C TYR A 234 -1.58 4.35 7.87
N GLY A 235 -0.31 4.71 7.77
CA GLY A 235 0.78 4.06 8.50
C GLY A 235 1.74 5.05 9.14
N ILE A 236 2.18 4.75 10.36
CA ILE A 236 3.25 5.46 11.07
C ILE A 236 4.19 4.45 11.73
N SER A 237 5.48 4.78 11.80
CA SER A 237 6.48 4.03 12.56
C SER A 237 7.16 4.89 13.64
N LEU A 238 7.55 4.25 14.74
CA LEU A 238 8.05 4.86 15.97
C LEU A 238 9.22 4.03 16.53
N GLY A 239 9.95 4.62 17.49
CA GLY A 239 11.06 3.97 18.18
C GLY A 239 12.44 4.33 17.62
N ASN A 240 13.46 3.70 18.18
CA ASN A 240 14.86 3.93 17.83
C ASN A 240 15.33 2.90 16.80
N PHE A 241 15.17 3.23 15.51
CA PHE A 241 15.58 2.39 14.39
C PHE A 241 16.15 3.20 13.22
N THR A 242 16.92 2.54 12.36
CA THR A 242 17.38 3.02 11.04
C THR A 242 16.73 2.19 9.93
N GLY A 243 16.62 2.73 8.71
CA GLY A 243 15.92 2.04 7.61
C GLY A 243 14.39 2.00 7.79
N GLY A 244 13.77 0.87 7.46
CA GLY A 244 12.37 0.56 7.79
C GLY A 244 11.32 1.38 7.04
N LYS A 245 11.63 1.80 5.81
CA LYS A 245 10.74 2.58 4.95
C LYS A 245 9.53 1.74 4.54
N LEU A 246 8.38 2.39 4.39
CA LEU A 246 7.21 1.76 3.78
C LEU A 246 7.35 1.89 2.27
N CYS A 247 7.50 0.77 1.58
CA CYS A 247 7.72 0.73 0.14
C CYS A 247 6.42 0.31 -0.55
N VAL A 248 6.03 1.01 -1.61
CA VAL A 248 4.84 0.67 -2.40
C VAL A 248 5.11 0.82 -3.89
N GLU A 249 4.68 -0.18 -4.66
CA GLU A 249 4.77 -0.15 -6.12
C GLU A 249 3.75 0.85 -6.70
N CYS A 250 4.25 1.92 -7.32
CA CYS A 250 3.43 2.92 -8.00
C CYS A 250 3.17 2.56 -9.47
N SER A 251 4.11 1.85 -10.08
CA SER A 251 4.00 1.28 -11.43
C SER A 251 4.99 0.13 -11.58
N PRO A 252 4.96 -0.62 -12.69
CA PRO A 252 5.93 -1.66 -12.96
C PRO A 252 7.41 -1.26 -12.79
N THR A 253 7.73 0.00 -13.02
CA THR A 253 9.09 0.55 -13.04
C THR A 253 9.31 1.66 -12.00
N LEU A 254 8.35 1.88 -11.09
CA LEU A 254 8.43 2.93 -10.08
C LEU A 254 7.97 2.40 -8.72
N VAL A 255 8.86 2.48 -7.74
CA VAL A 255 8.58 2.24 -6.33
C VAL A 255 8.66 3.56 -5.60
N ALA A 256 7.81 3.75 -4.62
CA ALA A 256 8.01 4.82 -3.67
C ALA A 256 8.43 4.30 -2.31
N GLU A 257 9.44 4.92 -1.75
CA GLU A 257 9.94 4.67 -0.40
C GLU A 257 9.51 5.82 0.51
N ILE A 258 8.65 5.50 1.46
CA ILE A 258 7.99 6.49 2.29
C ILE A 258 8.60 6.46 3.69
N ASP A 259 9.14 7.61 4.12
CA ASP A 259 9.56 7.81 5.49
C ASP A 259 8.35 7.96 6.42
N THR A 260 8.09 6.92 7.21
CA THR A 260 7.02 6.86 8.21
C THR A 260 7.52 7.07 9.64
N LYS A 261 8.82 7.31 9.86
CA LYS A 261 9.37 7.50 11.21
C LYS A 261 8.89 8.83 11.79
N GLY A 262 7.99 8.75 12.76
CA GLY A 262 7.30 9.89 13.37
C GLY A 262 6.32 10.61 12.43
N LYS A 263 5.95 9.97 11.31
CA LYS A 263 5.15 10.59 10.25
C LYS A 263 4.03 9.66 9.77
N LEU A 264 2.82 10.19 9.64
CA LEU A 264 1.68 9.47 9.07
C LEU A 264 1.67 9.59 7.54
N ALA A 265 1.68 8.45 6.87
CA ALA A 265 1.56 8.38 5.41
C ALA A 265 0.29 7.61 5.00
N LYS A 266 -0.40 8.10 3.97
CA LYS A 266 -1.57 7.44 3.39
C LYS A 266 -1.15 6.66 2.14
N VAL A 267 -1.38 5.35 2.16
CA VAL A 267 -0.94 4.40 1.14
C VAL A 267 -2.09 3.47 0.78
N ASP A 268 -2.24 3.14 -0.50
CA ASP A 268 -3.18 2.11 -0.90
C ASP A 268 -2.51 0.72 -0.85
N GLY A 269 -2.74 -0.01 0.23
CA GLY A 269 -2.23 -1.37 0.45
C GLY A 269 -2.73 -2.41 -0.55
N ARG A 270 -3.66 -2.05 -1.44
CA ARG A 270 -4.09 -2.91 -2.55
C ARG A 270 -3.09 -2.94 -3.71
N PHE A 271 -2.06 -2.08 -3.66
CA PHE A 271 -0.84 -2.23 -4.45
C PHE A 271 0.18 -3.08 -3.71
N VAL A 272 1.13 -3.66 -4.44
CA VAL A 272 2.24 -4.40 -3.83
C VAL A 272 3.02 -3.47 -2.91
N HIS A 273 3.15 -3.85 -1.65
CA HIS A 273 3.88 -3.05 -0.66
C HIS A 273 4.62 -3.94 0.34
N TRP A 274 5.67 -3.38 0.95
CA TRP A 274 6.55 -4.05 1.91
C TRP A 274 7.19 -3.02 2.85
N VAL A 275 7.90 -3.51 3.86
CA VAL A 275 8.76 -2.66 4.71
C VAL A 275 10.20 -3.01 4.39
N SER A 276 11.02 -2.02 4.03
CA SER A 276 12.45 -2.23 3.80
C SER A 276 13.14 -2.69 5.09
N ASP A 277 14.36 -3.22 4.96
CA ASP A 277 15.13 -3.64 6.13
C ASP A 277 15.35 -2.50 7.12
N HIS A 278 15.44 -2.87 8.39
CA HIS A 278 15.69 -1.96 9.49
C HIS A 278 16.49 -2.63 10.60
N GLU A 279 17.21 -1.79 11.35
CA GLU A 279 17.93 -2.17 12.55
C GLU A 279 17.40 -1.39 13.75
N GLY A 280 17.46 -2.00 14.93
CA GLY A 280 16.95 -1.41 16.17
C GLY A 280 15.49 -1.78 16.47
N THR A 281 14.85 -0.98 17.32
CA THR A 281 13.47 -1.24 17.77
C THR A 281 12.50 -0.37 16.99
N ARG A 282 11.70 -1.02 16.13
CA ARG A 282 10.69 -0.39 15.29
C ARG A 282 9.30 -0.80 15.73
N TYR A 283 8.51 0.18 16.11
CA TYR A 283 7.08 0.05 16.33
C TYR A 283 6.32 0.59 15.12
N SER A 284 5.13 0.06 14.82
CA SER A 284 4.24 0.69 13.84
C SER A 284 2.77 0.53 14.15
N LEU A 285 2.00 1.51 13.65
CA LEU A 285 0.55 1.56 13.67
C LEU A 285 0.03 1.65 12.24
N ILE A 286 -0.88 0.75 11.86
CA ILE A 286 -1.56 0.75 10.55
C ILE A 286 -3.07 0.84 10.75
N TYR A 287 -3.68 1.90 10.22
CA TYR A 287 -5.12 2.16 10.27
C TYR A 287 -5.75 1.78 8.94
N TYR A 288 -6.60 0.75 8.90
CA TYR A 288 -7.14 0.23 7.65
C TYR A 288 -8.66 0.02 7.70
N VAL A 289 -9.26 -0.14 6.52
CA VAL A 289 -10.72 -0.23 6.32
C VAL A 289 -11.05 -1.54 5.62
N THR A 290 -11.90 -2.35 6.24
CA THR A 290 -12.35 -3.66 5.71
C THR A 290 -13.86 -3.75 5.50
N SER A 291 -14.62 -2.73 5.88
CA SER A 291 -16.06 -2.68 5.74
C SER A 291 -16.55 -1.23 5.65
N GLY A 292 -17.68 -1.00 5.00
CA GLY A 292 -18.20 0.33 4.70
C GLY A 292 -18.22 0.60 3.20
N GLU A 293 -18.10 1.87 2.83
CA GLU A 293 -18.04 2.28 1.43
C GLU A 293 -16.69 1.89 0.79
N VAL A 294 -16.75 1.27 -0.38
CA VAL A 294 -15.56 0.87 -1.13
C VAL A 294 -14.99 2.10 -1.85
N ILE A 295 -13.77 2.48 -1.51
CA ILE A 295 -13.06 3.57 -2.21
C ILE A 295 -12.34 2.97 -3.42
N PRO A 296 -12.59 3.45 -4.66
CA PRO A 296 -11.89 2.95 -5.83
C PRO A 296 -10.36 3.00 -5.68
N GLN A 297 -9.69 1.95 -6.15
CA GLN A 297 -8.23 1.93 -6.23
C GLN A 297 -7.78 2.88 -7.35
N THR A 298 -6.97 3.89 -7.01
CA THR A 298 -6.55 4.96 -7.95
C THR A 298 -5.04 5.12 -7.98
N THR A 299 -4.44 5.61 -6.90
CA THR A 299 -2.99 5.82 -6.73
C THR A 299 -2.47 5.02 -5.55
N ALA A 300 -1.20 4.64 -5.61
CA ALA A 300 -0.51 3.96 -4.52
C ALA A 300 -0.26 4.88 -3.30
N ILE A 301 -0.08 6.18 -3.54
CA ILE A 301 0.27 7.17 -2.49
C ILE A 301 -0.60 8.39 -2.66
N PHE A 302 -1.01 8.97 -1.53
CA PHE A 302 -1.83 10.16 -1.48
C PHE A 302 -1.07 11.30 -0.83
N LYS A 303 -1.31 12.51 -1.33
CA LYS A 303 -0.98 13.70 -0.56
C LYS A 303 -1.92 13.75 0.65
N PRO A 304 -1.40 14.12 1.83
CA PRO A 304 -2.25 14.38 2.99
C PRO A 304 -3.24 15.50 2.65
N PRO A 305 -4.44 15.51 3.27
CA PRO A 305 -5.28 16.69 3.23
C PRO A 305 -4.46 17.89 3.72
N SER A 306 -4.46 19.00 2.99
CA SER A 306 -3.94 20.24 3.55
C SER A 306 -4.77 20.54 4.80
N VAL A 307 -4.10 20.71 5.93
CA VAL A 307 -4.72 21.36 7.08
C VAL A 307 -5.01 22.77 6.58
N VAL A 308 -6.28 23.02 6.26
CA VAL A 308 -6.72 24.37 5.93
C VAL A 308 -6.62 25.11 7.24
N ASP A 309 -5.57 25.92 7.42
CA ASP A 309 -5.47 26.81 8.57
C ASP A 309 -6.75 27.66 8.57
N SER A 310 -7.62 27.38 9.53
CA SER A 310 -8.94 27.99 9.62
C SER A 310 -8.90 29.46 10.07
N ASP A 311 -7.73 30.10 10.04
CA ASP A 311 -7.48 31.41 10.64
C ASP A 311 -7.54 32.59 9.64
N GLU A 312 -7.74 32.35 8.34
CA GLU A 312 -7.85 33.43 7.32
C GLU A 312 -9.30 33.88 7.00
N LYS A 313 -10.20 33.88 7.98
CA LYS A 313 -11.52 34.52 7.82
C LYS A 313 -11.90 35.39 9.02
N ASN A 314 -11.13 36.44 9.30
CA ASN A 314 -11.61 37.58 10.10
C ASN A 314 -10.69 38.82 10.07
N GLN A 315 -10.19 39.27 8.91
CA GLN A 315 -9.49 40.56 8.82
C GLN A 315 -10.07 41.61 7.85
N ASP A 316 -11.10 41.29 7.06
CA ASP A 316 -11.72 42.29 6.19
C ASP A 316 -13.11 42.70 6.70
N LYS A 317 -13.17 43.50 7.79
CA LYS A 317 -14.39 44.27 8.15
C LYS A 317 -14.20 45.34 9.23
N VAL A 318 -13.13 46.13 9.20
CA VAL A 318 -13.07 47.40 9.95
C VAL A 318 -12.29 48.44 9.15
N GLU A 319 -12.85 48.95 8.04
CA GLU A 319 -12.44 50.24 7.47
C GLU A 319 -13.47 50.76 6.46
N GLU A 320 -14.67 51.09 6.93
CA GLU A 320 -15.61 51.92 6.16
C GLU A 320 -16.43 52.82 7.09
N GLU A 321 -15.76 53.71 7.84
CA GLU A 321 -16.48 54.79 8.53
C GLU A 321 -15.61 56.03 8.85
N LYS A 322 -14.87 56.58 7.88
CA LYS A 322 -14.30 57.94 8.01
C LYS A 322 -14.29 58.69 6.67
N GLY A 323 -15.46 59.20 6.28
CA GLY A 323 -15.64 59.97 5.05
C GLY A 323 -16.72 61.06 5.14
N LYS A 324 -16.73 61.88 6.21
CA LYS A 324 -17.47 63.16 6.23
C LYS A 324 -16.54 64.29 6.63
N ARG A 325 -16.04 65.04 5.64
CA ARG A 325 -15.58 66.42 5.85
C ARG A 325 -16.16 67.33 4.76
N THR A 326 -16.82 68.35 5.28
CA THR A 326 -17.53 69.46 4.65
C THR A 326 -16.58 70.47 4.01
N PHE A 327 -16.92 70.97 2.83
CA PHE A 327 -16.31 72.16 2.22
C PHE A 327 -17.07 73.42 2.65
N PRO A 328 -16.40 74.52 3.04
CA PRO A 328 -17.03 75.82 3.16
C PRO A 328 -16.90 76.64 1.87
N VAL A 329 -18.00 77.30 1.54
CA VAL A 329 -18.16 78.35 0.52
C VAL A 329 -17.74 79.69 1.12
N GLY A 330 -17.02 80.53 0.36
CA GLY A 330 -16.73 81.93 0.72
C GLY A 330 -15.89 82.62 -0.35
N THR A 331 -16.54 83.24 -1.35
CA THR A 331 -16.66 84.70 -1.54
C THR A 331 -15.36 85.42 -1.94
N SER A 332 -15.29 85.78 -3.22
CA SER A 332 -14.31 86.72 -3.79
C SER A 332 -15.02 88.04 -4.12
N THR A 333 -14.48 89.16 -3.65
CA THR A 333 -14.84 90.53 -4.09
C THR A 333 -13.66 91.49 -3.86
N SER A 334 -13.62 92.53 -4.69
CA SER A 334 -12.69 93.69 -4.77
C SER A 334 -11.49 93.50 -5.71
N LEU A 335 -11.46 94.05 -6.95
CA LEU A 335 -11.28 95.47 -7.36
C LEU A 335 -10.12 96.19 -6.63
N CYS A 336 -9.00 96.50 -7.33
CA CYS A 336 -8.68 97.82 -7.89
C CYS A 336 -7.26 97.90 -8.53
N ALA A 337 -7.18 98.58 -9.69
CA ALA A 337 -6.11 99.40 -10.28
C ALA A 337 -4.66 98.85 -10.48
N MET A 338 -4.24 98.71 -11.75
CA MET A 338 -3.56 99.75 -12.55
C MET A 338 -3.64 99.42 -14.04
#